data_AF-A0A8J2ZCR0-F1
#
_entry.id   AF-A0A8J2ZCR0-F1
#
_cell.length_a   1.000
_cell.length_b   1.000
_cell.length_c   1.000
_cell.angle_alpha   90.00
_cell.angle_beta   90.00
_cell.angle_gamma   90.00
#
_symmetry.space_group_name_H-M   'P 1'
#
loop_
_entity.id
_entity.type
_entity.pdbx_description
1 polymer ?
#
loop_
_entity_poly.entity_id
_entity_poly.type
_entity_poly.pdbx_seq_one_letter_code
_entity_poly.pdbx_strand_id
1 'polypeptide(L)'
;MSGLRISAAGLADLARGKERQARAAGADGLDLRLSAESGMDARDIMVLRRFTAERNLLIIFRCPRRAARAFHGTLPAKTFATKAKTNETGTVLGHGGQLMVSDYDMMSCWRFTGTGFQKISISALEPGAPRGRWSPEARDLVRELNRHLVTKLQHGCQDDFLNAEKNPGVKLADHFLAIRMGDGVYLPDPIHCENFYLAHALFWPYLSNGRHRGSGPAAGAG
;
A
#
# COMPACT_ATOMS: atom_id res chain seq x y z
N MET A 1 23.49 -6.55 -3.09
CA MET A 1 22.02 -6.53 -3.25
C MET A 1 21.65 -7.40 -4.45
N SER A 2 20.74 -8.36 -4.28
CA SER A 2 20.22 -9.19 -5.37
C SER A 2 18.99 -8.51 -5.99
N GLY A 3 18.87 -8.52 -7.31
CA GLY A 3 17.81 -7.85 -8.04
C GLY A 3 18.24 -7.54 -9.48
N LEU A 4 17.31 -7.05 -10.29
CA LEU A 4 17.60 -6.73 -11.68
C LEU A 4 18.54 -5.53 -11.77
N ARG A 5 19.61 -5.68 -12.55
CA ARG A 5 20.48 -4.58 -12.98
C ARG A 5 20.05 -4.17 -14.38
N ILE A 6 19.61 -2.93 -14.54
CA ILE A 6 19.17 -2.35 -15.80
C ILE A 6 19.65 -0.89 -15.86
N SER A 7 19.90 -0.38 -17.06
CA SER A 7 20.24 1.03 -17.25
C SER A 7 19.05 1.93 -16.89
N ALA A 8 19.34 3.18 -16.53
CA ALA A 8 18.30 4.18 -16.27
C ALA A 8 17.37 4.38 -17.49
N ALA A 9 17.93 4.35 -18.71
CA ALA A 9 17.16 4.43 -19.95
C ALA A 9 16.20 3.24 -20.12
N GLY A 10 16.69 2.01 -19.90
CA GLY A 10 15.85 0.82 -19.99
C GLY A 10 14.75 0.79 -18.94
N LEU A 11 15.04 1.24 -17.71
CA LEU A 11 14.02 1.41 -16.67
C LEU A 11 12.93 2.41 -17.08
N ALA A 12 13.33 3.55 -17.66
CA ALA A 12 12.40 4.56 -18.14
C ALA A 12 11.54 4.06 -19.32
N ASP A 13 12.10 3.25 -20.23
CA ASP A 13 11.35 2.61 -21.31
C ASP A 13 10.29 1.66 -20.79
N LEU A 14 10.64 0.82 -19.80
CA LEU A 14 9.68 -0.08 -19.16
C LEU A 14 8.56 0.71 -18.47
N ALA A 15 8.90 1.77 -17.72
CA ALA A 15 7.91 2.63 -17.08
C ALA A 15 6.96 3.29 -18.10
N ARG A 16 7.49 3.82 -19.22
CA ARG A 16 6.65 4.36 -20.32
C ARG A 16 5.75 3.30 -20.93
N GLY A 17 6.23 2.07 -21.06
CA GLY A 17 5.42 0.93 -21.49
C GLY A 17 4.22 0.69 -20.58
N LYS A 18 4.45 0.75 -19.26
CA LYS A 18 3.39 0.62 -18.25
C LYS A 18 2.39 1.76 -18.30
N GLU A 19 2.85 2.99 -18.47
CA GLU A 19 1.97 4.16 -18.63
C GLU A 19 1.09 4.02 -19.89
N ARG A 20 1.62 3.53 -21.01
CA ARG A 20 0.80 3.24 -22.22
C ARG A 20 -0.25 2.18 -21.96
N GLN A 21 0.11 1.09 -21.28
CA GLN A 21 -0.84 0.04 -20.90
C GLN A 21 -1.95 0.58 -19.99
N ALA A 22 -1.59 1.44 -19.04
CA ALA A 22 -2.56 2.07 -18.14
C ALA A 22 -3.52 3.02 -18.87
N ARG A 23 -3.01 3.86 -19.77
CA ARG A 23 -3.85 4.72 -20.62
C ARG A 23 -4.82 3.91 -21.46
N ALA A 24 -4.35 2.80 -22.06
CA ALA A 24 -5.22 1.90 -22.83
C ALA A 24 -6.31 1.25 -21.97
N ALA A 25 -6.08 1.08 -20.67
CA ALA A 25 -7.07 0.59 -19.70
C ALA A 25 -7.99 1.69 -19.13
N GLY A 26 -7.80 2.95 -19.54
CA GLY A 26 -8.62 4.09 -19.12
C GLY A 26 -8.11 4.84 -17.89
N ALA A 27 -6.85 4.67 -17.50
CA ALA A 27 -6.23 5.47 -16.45
C ALA A 27 -6.08 6.94 -16.90
N ASP A 28 -6.43 7.87 -16.01
CA ASP A 28 -6.40 9.31 -16.29
C ASP A 28 -5.05 9.97 -15.94
N GLY A 29 -4.95 11.28 -16.11
CA GLY A 29 -3.71 12.03 -15.82
C GLY A 29 -3.30 11.99 -14.34
N LEU A 30 -4.28 11.93 -13.42
CA LEU A 30 -4.03 11.84 -11.99
C LEU A 30 -3.46 10.46 -11.63
N ASP A 31 -4.02 9.38 -12.18
CA ASP A 31 -3.54 8.01 -11.97
C ASP A 31 -2.07 7.84 -12.37
N LEU A 32 -1.69 8.42 -13.52
CA LEU A 32 -0.33 8.37 -14.04
C LEU A 32 0.64 9.19 -13.20
N ARG A 33 0.23 10.38 -12.74
CA ARG A 33 1.04 11.21 -11.85
C ARG A 33 1.29 10.49 -10.52
N LEU A 34 0.23 9.98 -9.88
CA LEU A 34 0.34 9.26 -8.62
C LEU A 34 1.16 7.98 -8.78
N SER A 35 1.07 7.29 -9.93
CA SER A 35 1.94 6.15 -10.25
C SER A 35 3.40 6.56 -10.30
N ALA A 36 3.70 7.72 -10.90
CA ALA A 36 5.06 8.21 -10.99
C ALA A 36 5.65 8.59 -9.63
N GLU A 37 4.85 9.18 -8.75
CA GLU A 37 5.24 9.65 -7.42
C GLU A 37 5.34 8.51 -6.39
N SER A 38 4.38 7.58 -6.40
CA SER A 38 4.28 6.47 -5.45
C SER A 38 5.13 5.26 -5.85
N GLY A 39 5.30 5.00 -7.15
CA GLY A 39 5.87 3.73 -7.62
C GLY A 39 4.86 2.59 -7.77
N MET A 40 3.57 2.83 -7.55
CA MET A 40 2.50 1.86 -7.80
C MET A 40 2.10 1.84 -9.28
N ASP A 41 1.48 0.77 -9.76
CA ASP A 41 0.92 0.71 -11.12
C ASP A 41 -0.28 1.66 -11.26
N ALA A 42 -0.31 2.45 -12.34
CA ALA A 42 -1.41 3.40 -12.59
C ALA A 42 -2.78 2.72 -12.74
N ARG A 43 -2.84 1.46 -13.21
CA ARG A 43 -4.09 0.70 -13.29
C ARG A 43 -4.60 0.33 -11.90
N ASP A 44 -3.68 0.01 -10.99
CA ASP A 44 -4.03 -0.26 -9.59
C ASP A 44 -4.54 1.01 -8.91
N ILE A 45 -3.91 2.16 -9.16
CA ILE A 45 -4.38 3.46 -8.63
C ILE A 45 -5.77 3.81 -9.16
N MET A 46 -6.00 3.66 -10.48
CA MET A 46 -7.31 3.86 -11.10
C MET A 46 -8.38 2.97 -10.43
N VAL A 47 -8.08 1.68 -10.24
CA VAL A 47 -8.97 0.72 -9.57
C VAL A 47 -9.23 1.14 -8.12
N LEU A 48 -8.19 1.51 -7.37
CA LEU A 48 -8.31 1.94 -5.98
C LEU A 48 -9.16 3.21 -5.86
N ARG A 49 -8.99 4.18 -6.76
CA ARG A 49 -9.82 5.39 -6.78
C ARG A 49 -11.29 5.06 -7.04
N ARG A 50 -11.60 4.25 -8.05
CA ARG A 50 -12.99 3.82 -8.31
C ARG A 50 -13.57 3.05 -7.13
N PHE A 51 -12.83 2.08 -6.62
CA PHE A 51 -13.26 1.23 -5.51
C PHE A 51 -13.53 2.04 -4.24
N THR A 52 -12.64 2.97 -3.89
CA THR A 52 -12.82 3.82 -2.71
C THR A 52 -13.98 4.79 -2.86
N ALA A 53 -14.23 5.33 -4.06
CA ALA A 53 -15.39 6.16 -4.34
C ALA A 53 -16.70 5.37 -4.19
N GLU A 54 -16.79 4.18 -4.81
CA GLU A 54 -17.99 3.33 -4.77
C GLU A 54 -18.32 2.82 -3.36
N ARG A 55 -17.31 2.61 -2.53
CA ARG A 55 -17.47 2.02 -1.18
C ARG A 55 -17.39 3.05 -0.06
N ASN A 56 -17.27 4.34 -0.38
CA ASN A 56 -17.04 5.42 0.59
C ASN A 56 -15.87 5.12 1.54
N LEU A 57 -14.72 4.74 0.99
CA LEU A 57 -13.54 4.34 1.75
C LEU A 57 -12.42 5.38 1.72
N LEU A 58 -11.57 5.32 2.73
CA LEU A 58 -10.24 5.91 2.75
C LEU A 58 -9.22 4.80 3.00
N ILE A 59 -8.25 4.64 2.10
CA ILE A 59 -7.18 3.65 2.21
C ILE A 59 -5.84 4.36 2.10
N ILE A 60 -4.91 4.02 2.97
CA ILE A 60 -3.55 4.57 2.97
C ILE A 60 -2.57 3.43 2.73
N PHE A 61 -1.64 3.64 1.80
CA PHE A 61 -0.56 2.71 1.48
C PHE A 61 0.78 3.34 1.80
N ARG A 62 1.70 2.56 2.38
CA ARG A 62 3.13 2.81 2.25
C ARG A 62 3.54 2.31 0.88
N CYS A 63 4.16 3.19 0.14
CA CYS A 63 4.45 2.98 -1.26
C CYS A 63 5.76 2.21 -1.47
N PRO A 64 5.87 1.44 -2.56
CA PRO A 64 7.13 0.82 -2.95
C PRO A 64 8.12 1.89 -3.43
N ARG A 65 9.35 1.48 -3.78
CA ARG A 65 10.27 2.39 -4.50
C ARG A 65 9.64 2.86 -5.80
N ARG A 66 9.83 4.14 -6.15
CA ARG A 66 9.28 4.74 -7.40
C ARG A 66 9.58 3.95 -8.67
N ALA A 67 10.77 3.34 -8.75
CA ALA A 67 11.20 2.51 -9.87
C ALA A 67 10.38 1.22 -10.04
N ALA A 68 9.74 0.72 -8.96
CA ALA A 68 8.96 -0.52 -8.98
C ALA A 68 7.81 -0.47 -9.99
N ARG A 69 7.27 0.72 -10.29
CA ARG A 69 6.18 0.92 -11.28
C ARG A 69 6.46 0.32 -12.64
N ALA A 70 7.73 0.23 -13.04
CA ALA A 70 8.14 -0.38 -14.29
C ALA A 70 7.86 -1.89 -14.36
N PHE A 71 7.70 -2.55 -13.21
CA PHE A 71 7.68 -4.01 -13.11
C PHE A 71 6.35 -4.58 -12.61
N HIS A 72 5.48 -3.77 -12.00
CA HIS A 72 4.16 -4.21 -11.55
C HIS A 72 3.34 -4.79 -12.71
N GLY A 73 2.74 -5.97 -12.49
CA GLY A 73 2.03 -6.74 -13.53
C GLY A 73 2.90 -7.46 -14.55
N THR A 74 4.23 -7.32 -14.49
CA THR A 74 5.17 -8.16 -15.25
C THR A 74 5.89 -9.14 -14.32
N LEU A 75 6.34 -8.65 -13.16
CA LEU A 75 6.93 -9.48 -12.12
C LEU A 75 5.89 -9.84 -11.06
N PRO A 76 5.98 -11.03 -10.47
CA PRO A 76 5.20 -11.35 -9.28
C PRO A 76 5.58 -10.42 -8.13
N ALA A 77 4.58 -10.07 -7.33
CA ALA A 77 4.81 -9.33 -6.09
C ALA A 77 5.61 -10.18 -5.11
N LYS A 78 6.55 -9.53 -4.41
CA LYS A 78 7.42 -10.13 -3.43
C LYS A 78 6.57 -10.81 -2.36
N THR A 79 6.84 -12.09 -2.14
CA THR A 79 6.13 -12.84 -1.10
C THR A 79 6.73 -12.54 0.27
N PHE A 80 5.92 -12.65 1.31
CA PHE A 80 6.41 -12.52 2.70
C PHE A 80 7.55 -13.52 3.04
N ALA A 81 7.59 -14.68 2.37
CA ALA A 81 8.65 -15.67 2.54
C ALA A 81 10.03 -15.11 2.14
N THR A 82 10.06 -14.15 1.21
CA THR A 82 11.29 -13.52 0.76
C THR A 82 11.71 -12.42 1.72
N LYS A 83 12.71 -12.69 2.57
CA LYS A 83 13.23 -11.69 3.54
C LYS A 83 14.23 -10.71 2.92
N ALA A 84 14.80 -11.03 1.77
CA ALA A 84 15.72 -10.15 1.05
C ALA A 84 15.06 -8.81 0.70
N LYS A 85 15.79 -7.70 0.89
CA LYS A 85 15.34 -6.36 0.54
C LYS A 85 15.43 -6.14 -0.96
N THR A 86 14.51 -5.34 -1.51
CA THR A 86 14.57 -4.89 -2.90
C THR A 86 15.73 -3.93 -3.12
N ASN A 87 16.33 -3.99 -4.30
CA ASN A 87 17.37 -3.04 -4.73
C ASN A 87 16.74 -1.71 -5.19
N GLU A 88 17.55 -0.85 -5.79
CA GLU A 88 17.13 0.49 -6.25
C GLU A 88 16.02 0.47 -7.31
N THR A 89 15.91 -0.61 -8.10
CA THR A 89 14.85 -0.76 -9.11
C THR A 89 13.53 -1.22 -8.49
N GLY A 90 13.49 -1.50 -7.19
CA GLY A 90 12.33 -2.06 -6.52
C GLY A 90 12.16 -3.57 -6.73
N THR A 91 13.19 -4.26 -7.24
CA THR A 91 13.15 -5.70 -7.51
C THR A 91 14.04 -6.49 -6.56
N VAL A 92 13.78 -7.79 -6.42
CA VAL A 92 14.57 -8.71 -5.60
C VAL A 92 14.57 -10.11 -6.21
N LEU A 93 15.68 -10.84 -6.08
CA LEU A 93 15.73 -12.27 -6.37
C LEU A 93 15.32 -13.08 -5.14
N GLY A 94 14.26 -13.86 -5.28
CA GLY A 94 13.77 -14.81 -4.29
C GLY A 94 14.62 -16.07 -4.20
N HIS A 95 14.23 -16.96 -3.29
CA HIS A 95 14.76 -18.31 -3.24
C HIS A 95 14.43 -19.04 -4.56
N GLY A 96 15.41 -19.71 -5.16
CA GLY A 96 15.26 -20.34 -6.48
C GLY A 96 15.45 -19.38 -7.68
N GLY A 97 15.90 -18.15 -7.46
CA GLY A 97 16.28 -17.22 -8.54
C GLY A 97 15.11 -16.48 -9.21
N GLN A 98 13.88 -16.63 -8.70
CA GLN A 98 12.73 -15.92 -9.22
C GLN A 98 12.82 -14.42 -8.91
N LEU A 99 12.75 -13.58 -9.95
CA LEU A 99 12.71 -12.13 -9.79
C LEU A 99 11.30 -11.66 -9.41
N MET A 100 11.21 -10.84 -8.37
CA MET A 100 9.98 -10.26 -7.84
C MET A 100 10.09 -8.74 -7.75
N VAL A 101 8.94 -8.06 -7.66
CA VAL A 101 8.82 -6.62 -7.40
C VAL A 101 8.27 -6.40 -5.98
N SER A 102 8.64 -5.30 -5.32
CA SER A 102 8.03 -4.89 -4.04
C SER A 102 6.50 -4.90 -4.13
N ASP A 103 5.82 -5.35 -3.09
CA ASP A 103 4.36 -5.25 -2.94
C ASP A 103 3.94 -3.86 -2.41
N TYR A 104 2.63 -3.68 -2.24
CA TYR A 104 2.03 -2.49 -1.63
C TYR A 104 1.69 -2.79 -0.18
N ASP A 105 2.27 -2.01 0.73
CA ASP A 105 1.98 -2.14 2.16
C ASP A 105 0.75 -1.29 2.49
N MET A 106 -0.41 -1.93 2.67
CA MET A 106 -1.59 -1.22 3.19
C MET A 106 -1.32 -0.80 4.64
N MET A 107 -1.44 0.49 4.94
CA MET A 107 -1.25 1.05 6.28
C MET A 107 -2.56 0.94 7.05
N SER A 108 -3.65 1.48 6.51
CA SER A 108 -4.96 1.47 7.14
C SER A 108 -6.10 1.56 6.12
N CYS A 109 -7.31 1.15 6.54
CA CYS A 109 -8.54 1.20 5.77
C CYS A 109 -9.68 1.72 6.66
N TRP A 110 -10.47 2.67 6.15
CA TRP A 110 -11.52 3.35 6.89
C TRP A 110 -12.77 3.51 6.03
N ARG A 111 -13.94 3.36 6.65
CA ARG A 111 -15.24 3.63 6.05
C ARG A 111 -15.74 5.01 6.48
N PHE A 112 -16.19 5.81 5.54
CA PHE A 112 -16.92 7.03 5.84
C PHE A 112 -18.36 6.71 6.25
N THR A 113 -18.81 7.26 7.38
CA THR A 113 -20.13 6.99 7.98
C THR A 113 -21.12 8.15 7.78
N GLY A 114 -20.76 9.18 7.01
CA GLY A 114 -21.52 10.42 6.87
C GLY A 114 -21.06 11.52 7.85
N THR A 115 -20.56 11.13 9.03
CA THR A 115 -20.07 12.08 10.06
C THR A 115 -18.58 11.96 10.32
N GLY A 116 -17.94 10.86 9.93
CA GLY A 116 -16.51 10.64 10.13
C GLY A 116 -16.04 9.32 9.54
N PHE A 117 -14.85 8.90 9.95
CA PHE A 117 -14.23 7.66 9.49
C PHE A 117 -14.20 6.61 10.60
N GLN A 118 -14.75 5.43 10.31
CA GLN A 118 -14.67 4.25 11.16
C GLN A 118 -13.64 3.28 10.59
N LYS A 119 -12.70 2.83 11.43
CA LYS A 119 -11.65 1.91 11.00
C LYS A 119 -12.23 0.54 10.63
N ILE A 120 -11.84 0.00 9.49
CA ILE A 120 -12.02 -1.41 9.17
C ILE A 120 -10.70 -2.09 9.53
N SER A 121 -10.69 -2.85 10.63
CA SER A 121 -9.50 -3.58 11.07
C SER A 121 -9.24 -4.75 10.13
N ILE A 122 -8.16 -4.66 9.36
CA ILE A 122 -7.68 -5.70 8.43
C ILE A 122 -6.41 -6.30 9.04
N SER A 123 -6.59 -7.14 10.05
CA SER A 123 -5.51 -7.93 10.65
C SER A 123 -6.00 -9.32 11.04
N ALA A 124 -5.08 -10.17 11.47
CA ALA A 124 -5.44 -11.44 12.06
C ALA A 124 -6.33 -11.20 13.30
N LEU A 125 -7.43 -11.95 13.41
CA LEU A 125 -8.33 -11.92 14.57
C LEU A 125 -7.62 -12.34 15.86
N GLU A 126 -6.54 -13.12 15.75
CA GLU A 126 -5.71 -13.50 16.89
C GLU A 126 -4.79 -12.33 17.29
N PRO A 127 -4.88 -11.84 18.55
CA PRO A 127 -4.05 -10.74 19.02
C PRO A 127 -2.55 -10.98 18.83
N GLY A 128 -1.87 -10.07 18.14
CA GLY A 128 -0.42 -10.10 17.95
C GLY A 128 0.07 -11.12 16.91
N ALA A 129 -0.84 -11.83 16.23
CA ALA A 129 -0.47 -12.72 15.15
C ALA A 129 -0.21 -11.93 13.86
N PRO A 130 0.93 -12.14 13.15
CA PRO A 130 1.19 -11.49 11.87
C PRO A 130 0.27 -12.01 10.76
N ARG A 131 -0.46 -13.10 11.03
CA ARG A 131 -1.34 -13.84 10.12
C ARG A 131 -2.44 -14.52 10.90
N GLY A 132 -3.56 -14.79 10.24
CA GLY A 132 -4.68 -15.50 10.82
C GLY A 132 -5.95 -15.21 10.05
N ARG A 133 -7.07 -15.73 10.54
CA ARG A 133 -8.38 -15.40 9.97
C ARG A 133 -8.62 -13.90 10.14
N TRP A 134 -9.00 -13.22 9.07
CA TRP A 134 -9.52 -11.85 9.15
C TRP A 134 -10.99 -11.88 9.54
N SER A 135 -11.52 -10.75 9.98
CA SER A 135 -12.98 -10.59 10.07
C SER A 135 -13.61 -10.86 8.70
N PRO A 136 -14.87 -11.34 8.64
CA PRO A 136 -15.56 -11.56 7.36
C PRO A 136 -15.55 -10.30 6.47
N GLU A 137 -15.80 -9.14 7.08
CA GLU A 137 -15.76 -7.83 6.42
C GLU A 137 -14.40 -7.52 5.78
N ALA A 138 -13.30 -7.64 6.54
CA ALA A 138 -11.96 -7.39 6.04
C ALA A 138 -11.56 -8.40 4.94
N ARG A 139 -11.91 -9.67 5.12
CA ARG A 139 -11.69 -10.73 4.12
C ARG A 139 -12.41 -10.40 2.82
N ASP A 140 -13.69 -10.07 2.89
CA ASP A 140 -14.52 -9.89 1.71
C ASP A 140 -14.14 -8.60 0.96
N LEU A 141 -13.84 -7.52 1.69
CA LEU A 141 -13.32 -6.27 1.12
C LEU A 141 -12.03 -6.49 0.34
N VAL A 142 -11.02 -7.13 0.96
CA VAL A 142 -9.72 -7.32 0.30
C VAL A 142 -9.80 -8.35 -0.82
N ARG A 143 -10.61 -9.40 -0.68
CA ARG A 143 -10.85 -10.36 -1.77
C ARG A 143 -11.50 -9.67 -2.95
N GLU A 144 -12.50 -8.82 -2.72
CA GLU A 144 -13.14 -8.04 -3.76
C GLU A 144 -12.14 -7.12 -4.45
N LEU A 145 -11.40 -6.31 -3.70
CA LEU A 145 -10.39 -5.41 -4.25
C LEU A 145 -9.33 -6.17 -5.08
N ASN A 146 -8.83 -7.29 -4.54
CA ASN A 146 -7.84 -8.13 -5.23
C ASN A 146 -8.36 -8.77 -6.52
N ARG A 147 -9.68 -8.83 -6.80
CA ARG A 147 -10.17 -9.26 -8.12
C ARG A 147 -9.76 -8.30 -9.24
N HIS A 148 -9.63 -7.01 -8.91
CA HIS A 148 -9.44 -5.95 -9.88
C HIS A 148 -7.98 -5.47 -9.95
N LEU A 149 -7.21 -5.61 -8.87
CA LEU A 149 -5.80 -5.21 -8.84
C LEU A 149 -4.91 -6.09 -9.72
N VAL A 150 -3.96 -5.49 -10.41
CA VAL A 150 -2.81 -6.13 -11.04
C VAL A 150 -1.87 -6.67 -9.95
N THR A 151 -1.46 -5.83 -9.00
CA THR A 151 -0.62 -6.23 -7.87
C THR A 151 -1.48 -6.58 -6.66
N LYS A 152 -1.49 -7.86 -6.28
CA LYS A 152 -2.36 -8.36 -5.20
C LYS A 152 -1.83 -7.95 -3.82
N LEU A 153 -2.73 -7.54 -2.95
CA LEU A 153 -2.48 -7.33 -1.52
C LEU A 153 -2.33 -8.70 -0.84
N GLN A 154 -1.22 -8.88 -0.11
CA GLN A 154 -0.84 -10.19 0.46
C GLN A 154 -0.97 -10.27 1.99
N HIS A 155 -1.17 -9.14 2.67
CA HIS A 155 -1.24 -9.07 4.12
C HIS A 155 -2.21 -7.99 4.59
N GLY A 156 -2.45 -7.97 5.90
CA GLY A 156 -3.30 -6.98 6.54
C GLY A 156 -2.63 -5.61 6.65
N CYS A 157 -3.40 -4.64 7.17
CA CYS A 157 -2.97 -3.29 7.48
C CYS A 157 -1.83 -3.28 8.51
N GLN A 158 -0.78 -2.51 8.23
CA GLN A 158 0.34 -2.35 9.15
C GLN A 158 -0.10 -1.66 10.46
N ASP A 159 -1.04 -0.72 10.40
CA ASP A 159 -1.54 0.02 11.57
C ASP A 159 -2.41 -0.83 12.51
N ASP A 160 -2.72 -2.05 12.12
CA ASP A 160 -3.56 -2.99 12.90
C ASP A 160 -2.72 -4.00 13.68
N PHE A 161 -1.39 -3.87 13.66
CA PHE A 161 -0.50 -4.74 14.42
C PHE A 161 -0.61 -4.46 15.92
N LEU A 162 -1.12 -5.43 16.66
CA LEU A 162 -1.21 -5.37 18.12
C LEU A 162 0.15 -5.62 18.81
N ASN A 163 1.08 -6.30 18.13
CA ASN A 163 2.44 -6.49 18.65
C ASN A 163 3.38 -5.41 18.10
N ALA A 164 3.73 -4.43 18.95
CA ALA A 164 4.59 -3.30 18.60
C ALA A 164 6.01 -3.71 18.18
N GLU A 165 6.54 -4.81 18.73
CA GLU A 165 7.90 -5.29 18.44
C GLU A 165 8.01 -5.94 17.07
N LYS A 166 6.91 -6.54 16.58
CA LYS A 166 6.84 -7.16 15.26
C LYS A 166 6.42 -6.19 14.16
N ASN A 167 5.92 -5.01 14.51
CA ASN A 167 5.57 -3.97 13.55
C ASN A 167 6.88 -3.33 12.99
N PRO A 168 7.05 -3.25 11.65
CA PRO A 168 8.26 -2.70 11.05
C PRO A 168 8.45 -1.18 11.27
N GLY A 169 7.44 -0.49 11.79
CA GLY A 169 7.40 0.95 11.97
C GLY A 169 7.33 1.72 10.66
N VAL A 170 7.50 3.02 10.76
CA VAL A 170 7.68 3.94 9.64
C VAL A 170 9.07 4.57 9.71
N LYS A 171 9.67 4.85 8.55
CA LYS A 171 11.00 5.47 8.42
C LYS A 171 10.87 6.76 7.65
N LEU A 172 11.78 7.71 7.88
CA LEU A 172 11.77 8.99 7.17
C LEU A 172 11.88 8.88 5.64
N ALA A 173 12.45 7.77 5.14
CA ALA A 173 12.53 7.51 3.71
C ALA A 173 11.27 6.83 3.14
N ASP A 174 10.30 6.47 3.97
CA ASP A 174 9.03 5.90 3.54
C ASP A 174 8.14 7.03 3.01
N HIS A 175 7.45 6.79 1.91
CA HIS A 175 6.44 7.67 1.34
C HIS A 175 5.11 6.93 1.18
N PHE A 176 4.02 7.66 1.06
CA PHE A 176 2.67 7.11 1.14
C PHE A 176 1.75 7.64 0.05
N LEU A 177 0.66 6.92 -0.16
CA LEU A 177 -0.44 7.30 -1.02
C LEU A 177 -1.73 7.11 -0.24
N ALA A 178 -2.45 8.20 0.00
CA ALA A 178 -3.80 8.16 0.55
C ALA A 178 -4.81 8.27 -0.59
N ILE A 179 -5.82 7.40 -0.60
CA ILE A 179 -6.92 7.44 -1.55
C ILE A 179 -8.22 7.49 -0.76
N ARG A 180 -8.90 8.63 -0.81
CA ARG A 180 -10.12 8.95 -0.07
C ARG A 180 -11.26 9.17 -1.06
N MET A 181 -12.18 8.21 -1.12
CA MET A 181 -13.41 8.31 -1.92
C MET A 181 -13.14 8.74 -3.38
N GLY A 182 -12.11 8.16 -4.00
CA GLY A 182 -11.69 8.48 -5.36
C GLY A 182 -10.68 9.62 -5.50
N ASP A 183 -10.44 10.40 -4.46
CA ASP A 183 -9.40 11.44 -4.43
C ASP A 183 -8.06 10.86 -3.96
N GLY A 184 -6.98 11.11 -4.69
CA GLY A 184 -5.67 10.52 -4.45
C GLY A 184 -4.62 11.56 -4.11
N VAL A 185 -3.94 11.40 -2.97
CA VAL A 185 -2.95 12.34 -2.43
C VAL A 185 -1.63 11.61 -2.16
N TYR A 186 -0.57 12.05 -2.82
CA TYR A 186 0.79 11.62 -2.52
C TYR A 186 1.31 12.32 -1.26
N LEU A 187 1.94 11.54 -0.38
CA LEU A 187 2.45 11.99 0.92
C LEU A 187 3.94 11.65 0.97
N PRO A 188 4.84 12.64 0.83
CA PRO A 188 6.25 12.38 0.54
C PRO A 188 7.04 11.76 1.70
N ASP A 189 6.55 11.87 2.93
CA ASP A 189 7.23 11.36 4.13
C ASP A 189 6.22 11.06 5.26
N PRO A 190 6.67 10.49 6.41
CA PRO A 190 5.78 10.19 7.53
C PRO A 190 5.16 11.43 8.19
N ILE A 191 5.78 12.61 8.11
CA ILE A 191 5.25 13.84 8.70
C ILE A 191 4.00 14.28 7.93
N HIS A 192 4.07 14.25 6.60
CA HIS A 192 2.91 14.52 5.75
C HIS A 192 1.81 13.48 5.96
N CYS A 193 2.18 12.22 6.17
CA CYS A 193 1.23 11.16 6.49
C CYS A 193 0.54 11.38 7.84
N GLU A 194 1.29 11.68 8.89
CA GLU A 194 0.75 12.01 10.22
C GLU A 194 -0.21 13.22 10.14
N ASN A 195 0.19 14.29 9.45
CA ASN A 195 -0.66 15.45 9.23
C ASN A 195 -1.95 15.09 8.46
N PHE A 196 -1.87 14.19 7.49
CA PHE A 196 -3.06 13.70 6.78
C PHE A 196 -4.00 12.92 7.72
N TYR A 197 -3.47 12.07 8.60
CA TYR A 197 -4.28 11.37 9.61
C TYR A 197 -4.98 12.37 10.52
N LEU A 198 -4.25 13.34 11.06
CA LEU A 198 -4.79 14.38 11.95
C LEU A 198 -5.88 15.21 11.27
N ALA A 199 -5.66 15.64 10.02
CA ALA A 199 -6.64 16.41 9.25
C ALA A 199 -7.95 15.66 8.99
N HIS A 200 -7.94 14.33 9.09
CA HIS A 200 -9.12 13.47 8.91
C HIS A 200 -9.62 12.85 10.23
N ALA A 201 -9.16 13.36 11.37
CA ALA A 201 -9.48 12.84 12.70
C ALA A 201 -9.19 11.34 12.87
N LEU A 202 -8.14 10.84 12.20
CA LEU A 202 -7.68 9.47 12.29
C LEU A 202 -6.58 9.33 13.35
N PHE A 203 -6.52 8.18 14.01
CA PHE A 203 -5.46 7.89 14.97
C PHE A 203 -4.16 7.50 14.27
N TRP A 204 -3.08 8.25 14.52
CA TRP A 204 -1.72 7.93 14.10
C TRP A 204 -1.03 7.01 15.12
N PRO A 205 -0.73 5.73 14.78
CA PRO A 205 -0.28 4.75 15.76
C PRO A 205 1.24 4.71 15.98
N TYR A 206 1.98 5.68 15.44
CA TYR A 206 3.44 5.72 15.54
C TYR A 206 3.91 6.79 16.53
N LEU A 207 5.08 6.55 17.12
CA LEU A 207 5.82 7.51 17.93
C LEU A 207 6.68 8.41 17.03
N SER A 208 7.23 9.48 17.58
CA SER A 208 8.14 10.40 16.86
C SER A 208 9.39 9.72 16.30
N ASN A 209 9.80 8.58 16.89
CA ASN A 209 10.90 7.76 16.39
C ASN A 209 10.47 6.71 15.34
N GLY A 210 9.22 6.76 14.86
CA GLY A 210 8.67 5.86 13.86
C GLY A 210 8.28 4.47 14.37
N ARG A 211 8.50 4.15 15.66
CA ARG A 211 8.05 2.87 16.25
C ARG A 211 6.54 2.88 16.47
N HIS A 212 5.92 1.73 16.26
CA HIS A 212 4.50 1.54 16.57
C HIS A 212 4.26 1.56 18.08
N ARG A 213 3.13 2.11 18.53
CA ARG A 213 2.78 2.24 19.96
C ARG A 213 2.29 0.95 20.63
N GLY A 214 1.82 -0.02 19.83
CA GLY A 214 1.30 -1.31 20.35
C GLY A 214 -0.19 -1.31 20.72
N SER A 215 -0.88 -0.19 20.53
CA SER A 215 -2.32 -0.08 20.66
C SER A 215 -2.88 0.78 19.52
N GLY A 216 -4.00 0.34 18.94
CA GLY A 216 -4.81 1.14 18.02
C GLY A 216 -5.79 2.03 18.81
N PRO A 217 -6.59 2.88 18.15
CA PRO A 217 -7.70 3.52 18.83
C PRO A 217 -8.57 2.40 19.41
N ALA A 218 -8.97 2.52 20.68
CA ALA A 218 -9.96 1.61 21.26
C ALA A 218 -11.13 1.53 20.26
N ALA A 219 -11.47 0.33 19.80
CA ALA A 219 -12.67 0.16 19.01
C ALA A 219 -13.80 0.74 19.84
N GLY A 220 -14.32 1.90 19.44
CA GLY A 220 -15.45 2.52 20.11
C GLY A 220 -16.55 1.48 20.11
N ALA A 221 -17.01 1.12 21.30
CA ALA A 221 -18.23 0.35 21.47
C ALA A 221 -19.35 1.19 20.82
N GLY A 222 -19.72 0.83 19.60
CA GLY A 222 -20.98 1.18 18.99
C GLY A 222 -22.01 0.13 19.37
#